data_AF-A0A7V6R4L8-F1
#
_entry.id   AF-A0A7V6R4L8-F1
#
_cell.length_a   1.000
_cell.length_b   1.000
_cell.length_c   1.000
_cell.angle_alpha   90.00
_cell.angle_beta   90.00
_cell.angle_gamma   90.00
#
_symmetry.space_group_name_H-M   'P 1'
#
loop_
_entity.id
_entity.type
_entity.pdbx_description
1 polymer ?
#
loop_
_entity_poly.entity_id
_entity_poly.type
_entity_poly.pdbx_seq_one_letter_code
_entity_poly.pdbx_strand_id
1 'polypeptide(L)'
;MDKDINNIVRYRRDPDVYFRVGLRYAEKHRFYDAKRFFEKAAKDEPFNADYQFNLACILSELKETRKSNKILKEIIREIDPTLAECYFGIACNYFELGNLKKAREYLEKYIQLDINGEFVDEAYDILYYLQLYDSEEGTSRQREKTVTRLANEGRKLLDEGLYNEACQKFEKAVEFEPCLVGPRNDLAIACFLSGNIDRAVSLASSVIKLDPNNLLANSSLALFYARGKYIEQYKKQLEILAGLVIQDEGQFLYDLKKFLKVIMKDVNTDYNLKTSIIEVIERRIKEFSNNRHDGNLTEEEPMNSCRFAPVWKDEWGAVIECAENYREPVYKSSYINDLKKIWINFINRLSPGEIPRIAKVEVWAAVLEYVYCCRNLIRVSIKKLAEKYNVSVSSISSKLKYFKL
;
A
#
# COMPACT_ATOMS: atom_id res chain seq x y z
N MET A 1 33.95 42.21 68.45
CA MET A 1 32.77 41.44 68.05
C MET A 1 32.55 41.68 66.58
N ASP A 2 32.57 40.58 65.84
CA ASP A 2 32.78 40.48 64.41
C ASP A 2 31.66 41.03 63.53
N LYS A 3 32.13 41.77 62.52
CA LYS A 3 31.61 42.02 61.17
C LYS A 3 30.29 41.34 60.76
N ASP A 4 29.33 42.20 60.44
CA ASP A 4 28.26 41.98 59.47
C ASP A 4 28.83 41.57 58.10
N ILE A 5 28.82 40.28 57.79
CA ILE A 5 28.93 39.77 56.41
C ILE A 5 27.97 38.59 56.29
N ASN A 6 26.77 38.82 55.74
CA ASN A 6 26.08 37.90 54.84
C ASN A 6 24.70 38.44 54.44
N ASN A 7 24.69 39.39 53.51
CA ASN A 7 23.53 39.59 52.65
C ASN A 7 23.93 39.22 51.22
N ILE A 8 24.01 37.92 50.95
CA ILE A 8 24.25 37.40 49.60
C ILE A 8 22.95 37.55 48.83
N VAL A 9 22.75 38.71 48.20
CA VAL A 9 21.72 38.88 47.18
C VAL A 9 22.10 37.95 46.02
N ARG A 10 21.34 36.86 45.82
CA ARG A 10 21.49 36.02 44.63
C ARG A 10 21.32 36.91 43.41
N TYR A 11 22.40 37.15 42.67
CA TYR A 11 22.36 37.85 41.39
C TYR A 11 21.54 36.99 40.40
N ARG A 12 20.24 37.29 40.29
CA ARG A 12 19.36 36.68 39.29
C ARG A 12 19.72 37.32 37.96
N ARG A 13 20.37 36.54 37.09
CA ARG A 13 20.63 36.99 35.72
C ARG A 13 19.31 37.28 35.04
N ASP A 14 19.27 38.42 34.37
CA ASP A 14 18.16 38.89 33.55
C ASP A 14 17.72 37.78 32.55
N PRO A 15 16.43 37.39 32.53
CA PRO A 15 15.87 36.41 31.59
C PRO A 15 16.23 36.68 30.12
N ASP A 16 16.34 37.95 29.72
CA ASP A 16 16.73 38.39 28.38
C ASP A 16 18.13 37.90 27.99
N VAL A 17 19.02 37.73 28.97
CA VAL A 17 20.36 37.20 28.73
C VAL A 17 20.28 35.71 28.38
N TYR A 18 19.43 34.94 29.07
CA TYR A 18 19.22 33.53 28.72
C TYR A 18 18.55 33.41 27.35
N PHE A 19 17.56 34.24 27.04
CA PHE A 19 16.90 34.24 25.74
C PHE A 19 17.86 34.53 24.58
N ARG A 20 18.65 35.61 24.67
CA ARG A 20 19.66 35.95 23.64
C ARG A 20 20.71 34.88 23.44
N VAL A 21 21.13 34.21 24.52
CA VAL A 21 22.05 33.07 24.42
C VAL A 21 21.37 31.87 23.75
N GLY A 22 20.10 31.62 24.06
CA GLY A 22 19.27 30.60 23.40
C GLY A 22 19.19 30.82 21.90
N LEU A 23 18.89 32.04 21.45
CA LEU A 23 18.84 32.41 20.03
C LEU A 23 20.16 32.12 19.30
N ARG A 24 21.30 32.50 19.88
CA ARG A 24 22.63 32.21 19.29
C ARG A 24 22.93 30.71 19.19
N TYR A 25 22.41 29.89 20.09
CA TYR A 25 22.53 28.44 19.98
C TYR A 25 21.58 27.87 18.93
N ALA A 26 20.38 28.43 18.79
CA ALA A 26 19.42 28.07 17.76
C ALA A 26 19.97 28.35 16.35
N GLU A 27 20.55 29.54 16.13
CA GLU A 27 21.23 29.92 14.88
C GLU A 27 22.37 28.96 14.50
N LYS A 28 23.03 28.35 15.50
CA LYS A 28 24.08 27.35 15.32
C LYS A 28 23.56 25.92 15.22
N HIS A 29 22.24 25.73 15.10
CA HIS A 29 21.56 24.44 15.11
C HIS A 29 21.87 23.56 16.35
N ARG A 30 22.30 24.17 17.46
CA ARG A 30 22.54 23.49 18.74
C ARG A 30 21.26 23.48 19.57
N PHE A 31 20.28 22.72 19.10
CA PHE A 31 18.91 22.76 19.61
C PHE A 31 18.77 22.33 21.08
N TYR A 32 19.54 21.35 21.55
CA TYR A 32 19.51 20.95 22.97
C TYR A 32 20.03 22.05 23.91
N ASP A 33 21.07 22.78 23.48
CA ASP A 33 21.59 23.91 24.26
C ASP A 33 20.59 25.07 24.23
N ALA A 34 20.06 25.40 23.05
CA ALA A 34 19.04 26.43 22.88
C ALA A 34 17.83 26.17 23.79
N LYS A 35 17.30 24.94 23.78
CA LYS A 35 16.21 24.48 24.66
C LYS A 35 16.50 24.78 26.13
N ARG A 36 17.68 24.41 26.62
CA ARG A 36 18.07 24.61 28.03
C ARG A 36 18.07 26.09 28.42
N PHE A 37 18.47 26.98 27.51
CA PHE A 37 18.48 28.42 27.77
C PHE A 37 17.08 29.04 27.67
N PHE A 38 16.27 28.62 26.70
CA PHE A 38 14.88 29.05 26.61
C PHE A 38 14.02 28.57 27.79
N GLU A 39 14.21 27.34 28.28
CA GLU A 39 13.54 26.85 29.49
C GLU A 39 13.86 27.70 30.73
N LYS A 40 15.07 28.27 30.83
CA LYS A 40 15.43 29.18 31.92
C LYS A 40 14.72 30.52 31.79
N ALA A 41 14.70 31.10 30.60
CA ALA A 41 14.00 32.36 30.34
C ALA A 41 12.50 32.22 30.61
N ALA A 42 11.86 31.18 30.06
CA ALA A 42 10.44 30.88 30.25
C ALA A 42 10.08 30.52 31.70
N LYS A 43 11.02 29.97 32.49
CA LYS A 43 10.79 29.70 33.93
C LYS A 43 10.74 30.99 34.75
N ASP A 44 11.56 31.98 34.39
CA ASP A 44 11.62 33.24 35.11
C ASP A 44 10.45 34.17 34.72
N GLU A 45 10.04 34.14 33.45
CA GLU A 45 8.88 34.88 32.90
C GLU A 45 7.93 33.95 32.13
N PRO A 46 6.99 33.27 32.80
CA PRO A 46 6.15 32.24 32.18
C PRO A 46 5.11 32.76 31.19
N PHE A 47 4.75 34.05 31.26
CA PHE A 47 3.76 34.69 30.39
C PHE A 47 4.39 35.48 29.23
N ASN A 48 5.71 35.40 29.04
CA ASN A 48 6.38 36.03 27.90
C ASN A 48 6.18 35.16 26.64
N ALA A 49 5.40 35.68 25.67
CA ALA A 49 5.04 34.95 24.46
C ALA A 49 6.26 34.54 23.64
N ASP A 50 7.25 35.43 23.49
CA ASP A 50 8.46 35.18 22.69
C ASP A 50 9.28 34.02 23.25
N TYR A 51 9.41 33.95 24.59
CA TYR A 51 10.18 32.91 25.25
C TYR A 51 9.52 31.54 25.10
N GLN A 52 8.20 31.50 25.28
CA GLN A 52 7.42 30.28 25.12
C GLN A 52 7.37 29.83 23.66
N PHE A 53 7.18 30.76 22.72
CA PHE A 53 7.10 30.48 21.30
C PHE A 53 8.42 29.90 20.77
N ASN A 54 9.54 30.57 21.04
CA ASN A 54 10.86 30.09 20.62
C ASN A 54 11.22 28.74 21.27
N LEU A 55 10.85 28.52 22.55
CA LEU A 55 11.00 27.21 23.18
C LEU A 55 10.19 26.13 22.42
N ALA A 56 8.96 26.43 22.03
CA ALA A 56 8.13 25.51 21.26
C ALA A 56 8.68 25.24 19.85
N CYS A 57 9.23 26.24 19.15
CA CYS A 57 9.93 26.06 17.89
C CYS A 57 11.09 25.06 18.04
N ILE A 58 11.96 25.26 19.04
CA ILE A 58 13.07 24.32 19.31
C ILE A 58 12.57 22.91 19.68
N LEU A 59 11.48 22.79 20.43
CA LEU A 59 10.89 21.49 20.74
C LEU A 59 10.34 20.80 19.47
N SER A 60 9.84 21.55 18.51
CA SER A 60 9.40 21.03 17.20
C SER A 60 10.60 20.50 16.40
N GLU A 61 11.70 21.26 16.33
CA GLU A 61 12.96 20.83 15.69
C GLU A 61 13.54 19.55 16.31
N LEU A 62 13.43 19.42 17.64
CA LEU A 62 13.84 18.22 18.38
C LEU A 62 12.86 17.04 18.25
N LYS A 63 11.83 17.16 17.41
CA LYS A 63 10.73 16.19 17.23
C LYS A 63 9.95 15.89 18.51
N GLU A 64 10.03 16.75 19.52
CA GLU A 64 9.20 16.74 20.73
C GLU A 64 7.85 17.45 20.49
N THR A 65 7.20 17.13 19.36
CA THR A 65 6.01 17.82 18.81
C THR A 65 4.83 17.88 19.79
N ARG A 66 4.67 16.87 20.66
CA ARG A 66 3.64 16.89 21.72
C ARG A 66 3.86 17.99 22.75
N LYS A 67 5.11 18.22 23.17
CA LYS A 67 5.44 19.27 24.14
C LYS A 67 5.38 20.64 23.49
N SER A 68 5.88 20.77 22.27
CA SER A 68 5.73 21.99 21.46
C SER A 68 4.25 22.40 21.34
N ASN A 69 3.39 21.48 20.88
CA ASN A 69 1.95 21.73 20.75
C ASN A 69 1.24 22.04 22.07
N LYS A 70 1.77 21.58 23.20
CA LYS A 70 1.24 21.97 24.51
C LYS A 70 1.52 23.44 24.78
N ILE A 71 2.78 23.86 24.62
CA ILE A 71 3.21 25.25 24.84
C ILE A 71 2.49 26.20 23.88
N LEU A 72 2.47 25.91 22.57
CA LEU A 72 1.81 26.76 21.57
C LEU A 72 0.31 26.96 21.87
N LYS A 73 -0.37 25.91 22.37
CA LYS A 73 -1.78 26.02 22.78
C LYS A 73 -1.96 26.82 24.07
N GLU A 74 -1.00 26.74 24.99
CA GLU A 74 -1.02 27.56 26.20
C GLU A 74 -0.83 29.05 25.85
N ILE A 75 0.04 29.37 24.90
CA ILE A 75 0.21 30.75 24.38
C ILE A 75 -1.12 31.27 23.82
N ILE A 76 -1.74 30.50 22.91
CA ILE A 76 -3.02 30.88 22.29
C ILE A 76 -4.14 31.04 23.33
N ARG A 77 -4.13 30.26 24.42
CA ARG A 77 -5.22 30.26 25.41
C ARG A 77 -5.06 31.34 26.48
N GLU A 78 -3.83 31.59 26.93
CA GLU A 78 -3.56 32.35 28.15
C GLU A 78 -2.78 33.65 27.92
N ILE A 79 -2.08 33.78 26.79
CA ILE A 79 -1.17 34.91 26.55
C ILE A 79 -1.67 35.77 25.40
N ASP A 80 -1.71 35.22 24.20
CA ASP A 80 -2.12 35.93 22.99
C ASP A 80 -2.86 34.98 22.02
N PRO A 81 -4.20 35.04 21.98
CA PRO A 81 -5.01 34.28 21.04
C PRO A 81 -4.87 34.71 19.58
N THR A 82 -4.27 35.88 19.32
CA THR A 82 -4.12 36.44 17.97
C THR A 82 -2.74 36.19 17.35
N LEU A 83 -1.80 35.60 18.12
CA LEU A 83 -0.48 35.23 17.64
C LEU A 83 -0.57 34.09 16.60
N ALA A 84 -0.66 34.46 15.34
CA ALA A 84 -0.97 33.58 14.22
C ALA A 84 0.10 32.49 14.05
N GLU A 85 1.37 32.80 14.30
CA GLU A 85 2.53 31.91 14.18
C GLU A 85 2.39 30.66 15.06
N CYS A 86 1.69 30.77 16.20
CA CYS A 86 1.38 29.60 17.02
C CYS A 86 0.47 28.60 16.30
N TYR A 87 -0.50 29.08 15.52
CA TYR A 87 -1.37 28.23 14.72
C TYR A 87 -0.60 27.54 13.60
N PHE A 88 0.27 28.29 12.91
CA PHE A 88 1.16 27.72 11.88
C PHE A 88 2.08 26.64 12.45
N GLY A 89 2.74 26.91 13.58
CA GLY A 89 3.62 25.95 14.25
C GLY A 89 2.89 24.68 14.70
N ILE A 90 1.68 24.81 15.25
CA ILE A 90 0.84 23.65 15.60
C ILE A 90 0.45 22.85 14.35
N ALA A 91 0.14 23.54 13.26
CA ALA A 91 -0.24 22.89 12.03
C ALA A 91 0.90 22.08 11.42
N CYS A 92 2.11 22.65 11.37
CA CYS A 92 3.33 21.95 10.93
C CYS A 92 3.58 20.70 11.77
N ASN A 93 3.48 20.81 13.10
CA ASN A 93 3.61 19.66 13.99
C ASN A 93 2.58 18.55 13.71
N TYR A 94 1.33 18.91 13.41
CA TYR A 94 0.32 17.91 13.04
C TYR A 94 0.52 17.34 11.65
N PHE A 95 1.01 18.15 10.71
CA PHE A 95 1.36 17.71 9.36
C PHE A 95 2.46 16.65 9.40
N GLU A 96 3.52 16.89 10.16
CA GLU A 96 4.60 15.91 10.38
C GLU A 96 4.12 14.61 11.05
N LEU A 97 3.16 14.72 11.98
CA LEU A 97 2.55 13.56 12.63
C LEU A 97 1.58 12.78 11.71
N GLY A 98 1.36 13.24 10.47
CA GLY A 98 0.40 12.67 9.54
C GLY A 98 -1.07 12.93 9.92
N ASN A 99 -1.33 13.80 10.90
CA ASN A 99 -2.69 14.19 11.25
C ASN A 99 -3.15 15.35 10.36
N LEU A 100 -3.38 15.02 9.10
CA LEU A 100 -3.66 15.96 8.02
C LEU A 100 -4.91 16.82 8.29
N LYS A 101 -5.93 16.24 8.93
CA LYS A 101 -7.15 16.95 9.29
C LYS A 101 -6.86 18.10 10.26
N LYS A 102 -6.12 17.84 11.34
CA LYS A 102 -5.77 18.90 12.29
C LYS A 102 -4.79 19.89 11.68
N ALA A 103 -3.84 19.43 10.86
CA ALA A 103 -2.95 20.34 10.15
C ALA A 103 -3.75 21.37 9.34
N ARG A 104 -4.72 20.93 8.53
CA ARG A 104 -5.62 21.82 7.79
C ARG A 104 -6.37 22.79 8.70
N GLU A 105 -7.02 22.28 9.75
CA GLU A 105 -7.81 23.12 10.68
C GLU A 105 -6.97 24.27 11.28
N TYR A 106 -5.70 24.03 11.59
CA TYR A 106 -4.82 25.06 12.15
C TYR A 106 -4.21 25.99 11.07
N LEU A 107 -3.92 25.49 9.87
CA LEU A 107 -3.49 26.33 8.74
C LEU A 107 -4.58 27.30 8.28
N GLU A 108 -5.82 26.85 8.20
CA GLU A 108 -6.96 27.70 7.86
C GLU A 108 -7.14 28.81 8.89
N LYS A 109 -6.96 28.50 10.18
CA LYS A 109 -6.98 29.51 11.25
C LYS A 109 -5.82 30.49 11.16
N TYR A 110 -4.62 30.02 10.83
CA TYR A 110 -3.45 30.89 10.61
C TYR A 110 -3.75 31.93 9.52
N ILE A 111 -4.22 31.50 8.35
CA ILE A 111 -4.56 32.38 7.22
C ILE A 111 -5.72 33.34 7.55
N GLN A 112 -6.69 32.90 8.36
CA GLN A 112 -7.77 33.77 8.83
C GLN A 112 -7.30 34.88 9.77
N LEU A 113 -6.29 34.60 10.60
CA LEU A 113 -5.75 35.57 11.55
C LEU A 113 -4.76 36.53 10.90
N ASP A 114 -3.90 36.00 10.01
CA ASP A 114 -2.92 36.80 9.29
C ASP A 114 -2.76 36.36 7.84
N ILE A 115 -3.47 37.06 6.95
CA ILE A 115 -3.46 36.80 5.51
C ILE A 115 -2.20 37.31 4.80
N ASN A 116 -1.37 38.10 5.48
CA ASN A 116 -0.08 38.58 4.96
C ASN A 116 1.07 38.18 5.88
N GLY A 117 0.87 37.14 6.70
CA GLY A 117 1.84 36.68 7.68
C GLY A 117 3.07 36.08 7.02
N GLU A 118 4.17 36.02 7.77
CA GLU A 118 5.49 35.58 7.29
C GLU A 118 5.45 34.22 6.56
N PHE A 119 4.60 33.30 7.03
CA PHE A 119 4.50 31.92 6.53
C PHE A 119 3.26 31.67 5.63
N VAL A 120 2.67 32.72 5.05
CA VAL A 120 1.42 32.59 4.30
C VAL A 120 1.58 31.73 3.04
N ASP A 121 2.69 31.86 2.34
CA ASP A 121 2.98 31.09 1.12
C ASP A 121 3.14 29.59 1.47
N GLU A 122 3.92 29.27 2.51
CA GLU A 122 4.07 27.90 3.01
C GLU A 122 2.75 27.31 3.48
N ALA A 123 1.90 28.11 4.13
CA ALA A 123 0.58 27.67 4.56
C ALA A 123 -0.31 27.31 3.38
N TYR A 124 -0.32 28.13 2.32
CA TYR A 124 -1.05 27.83 1.09
C TYR A 124 -0.51 26.58 0.37
N ASP A 125 0.81 26.43 0.29
CA ASP A 125 1.44 25.24 -0.31
C ASP A 125 1.04 23.95 0.42
N ILE A 126 1.08 23.95 1.76
CA ILE A 126 0.67 22.79 2.55
C ILE A 126 -0.83 22.53 2.37
N LEU A 127 -1.68 23.56 2.38
CA LEU A 127 -3.13 23.40 2.17
C LEU A 127 -3.45 22.83 0.78
N TYR A 128 -2.77 23.29 -0.25
CA TYR A 128 -2.90 22.79 -1.61
C TYR A 128 -2.49 21.30 -1.68
N TYR A 129 -1.35 20.93 -1.09
CA TYR A 129 -0.92 19.54 -0.98
C TYR A 129 -1.96 18.67 -0.27
N LEU A 130 -2.49 19.13 0.87
CA LEU A 130 -3.52 18.42 1.62
C LEU A 130 -4.80 18.23 0.80
N GLN A 131 -5.20 19.23 0.00
CA GLN A 131 -6.37 19.14 -0.86
C GLN A 131 -6.19 18.08 -1.96
N LEU A 132 -5.01 18.05 -2.60
CA LEU A 132 -4.69 17.02 -3.59
C LEU A 132 -4.74 15.62 -2.96
N TYR A 133 -4.12 15.45 -1.78
CA TYR A 133 -4.09 14.18 -1.07
C TYR A 133 -5.50 13.69 -0.69
N ASP A 134 -6.34 14.55 -0.12
CA ASP A 134 -7.74 14.22 0.20
C ASP A 134 -8.54 13.83 -1.05
N SER A 135 -8.32 14.50 -2.17
CA SER A 135 -9.02 14.22 -3.42
C SER A 135 -8.66 12.82 -3.96
N GLU A 136 -7.40 12.41 -3.85
CA GLU A 136 -6.93 11.10 -4.29
C GLU A 136 -7.39 9.98 -3.35
N GLU A 137 -7.24 10.16 -2.04
CA GLU A 137 -7.63 9.16 -1.03
C GLU A 137 -9.16 9.00 -0.96
N GLY A 138 -9.90 10.12 -0.96
CA GLY A 138 -11.36 10.11 -0.96
C GLY A 138 -11.95 9.40 -2.17
N THR A 139 -11.39 9.66 -3.37
CA THR A 139 -11.84 9.00 -4.61
C THR A 139 -11.43 7.53 -4.64
N SER A 140 -10.29 7.15 -4.07
CA SER A 140 -9.87 5.74 -3.94
C SER A 140 -10.81 4.96 -3.02
N ARG A 141 -11.05 5.50 -1.81
CA ARG A 141 -11.89 4.86 -0.79
C ARG A 141 -13.35 4.74 -1.21
N GLN A 142 -13.88 5.73 -1.93
CA GLN A 142 -15.24 5.68 -2.46
C GLN A 142 -15.39 4.63 -3.56
N ARG A 143 -14.37 4.47 -4.42
CA ARG A 143 -14.35 3.41 -5.44
C ARG A 143 -14.31 2.02 -4.81
N GLU A 144 -13.42 1.78 -3.86
CA GLU A 144 -13.31 0.50 -3.15
C GLU A 144 -14.63 0.10 -2.48
N LYS A 145 -15.27 1.05 -1.77
CA LYS A 145 -16.59 0.84 -1.17
C LYS A 145 -17.65 0.51 -2.22
N THR A 146 -17.62 1.19 -3.37
CA THR A 146 -18.58 0.97 -4.46
C THR A 146 -18.41 -0.42 -5.08
N VAL A 147 -17.17 -0.84 -5.36
CA VAL A 147 -16.83 -2.18 -5.88
C VAL A 147 -17.27 -3.26 -4.90
N THR A 148 -16.96 -3.10 -3.61
CA THR A 148 -17.34 -4.04 -2.56
C THR A 148 -18.86 -4.18 -2.46
N ARG A 149 -19.59 -3.07 -2.49
CA ARG A 149 -21.06 -3.07 -2.48
C ARG A 149 -21.63 -3.78 -3.70
N LEU A 150 -21.16 -3.45 -4.91
CA LEU A 150 -21.60 -4.07 -6.16
C LEU A 150 -21.33 -5.58 -6.17
N ALA A 151 -20.16 -6.00 -5.71
CA ALA A 151 -19.80 -7.42 -5.62
C ALA A 151 -20.69 -8.18 -4.62
N ASN A 152 -21.01 -7.57 -3.47
CA ASN A 152 -21.90 -8.19 -2.48
C ASN A 152 -23.34 -8.28 -2.99
N GLU A 153 -23.85 -7.25 -3.67
CA GLU A 153 -25.16 -7.27 -4.34
C GLU A 153 -25.22 -8.37 -5.40
N GLY A 154 -24.19 -8.46 -6.26
CA GLY A 154 -24.09 -9.52 -7.27
C GLY A 154 -24.07 -10.92 -6.66
N ARG A 155 -23.36 -11.12 -5.53
CA ARG A 155 -23.34 -12.42 -4.84
C ARG A 155 -24.69 -12.79 -4.24
N LYS A 156 -25.44 -11.81 -3.72
CA LYS A 156 -26.80 -12.03 -3.25
C LYS A 156 -27.73 -12.46 -4.39
N LEU A 157 -27.66 -11.77 -5.54
CA LEU A 157 -28.43 -12.14 -6.74
C LEU A 157 -28.05 -13.52 -7.27
N LEU A 158 -26.77 -13.90 -7.22
CA LEU A 158 -26.32 -15.27 -7.53
C LEU A 158 -26.96 -16.32 -6.61
N ASP A 159 -27.12 -16.01 -5.33
CA ASP A 159 -27.77 -16.90 -4.35
C ASP A 159 -29.29 -17.01 -4.57
N GLU A 160 -29.91 -15.95 -5.09
CA GLU A 160 -31.33 -15.92 -5.47
C GLU A 160 -31.62 -16.55 -6.85
N GLY A 161 -30.57 -16.92 -7.62
CA GLY A 161 -30.72 -17.50 -8.96
C GLY A 161 -30.91 -16.46 -10.08
N LEU A 162 -30.83 -15.16 -9.77
CA LEU A 162 -30.97 -14.06 -10.72
C LEU A 162 -29.65 -13.79 -11.45
N TYR A 163 -29.22 -14.74 -12.27
CA TYR A 163 -27.86 -14.76 -12.85
C TYR A 163 -27.56 -13.59 -13.80
N ASN A 164 -28.53 -13.18 -14.62
CA ASN A 164 -28.34 -12.06 -15.54
C ASN A 164 -28.18 -10.72 -14.81
N GLU A 165 -28.95 -10.51 -13.74
CA GLU A 165 -28.82 -9.32 -12.89
C GLU A 165 -27.51 -9.32 -12.11
N ALA A 166 -27.09 -10.50 -11.63
CA ALA A 166 -25.79 -10.67 -11.00
C ALA A 166 -24.65 -10.30 -11.97
N CYS A 167 -24.72 -10.72 -13.23
CA CYS A 167 -23.75 -10.34 -14.26
C CYS A 167 -23.62 -8.81 -14.37
N GLN A 168 -24.74 -8.08 -14.46
CA GLN A 168 -24.71 -6.62 -14.56
C GLN A 168 -24.04 -5.95 -13.35
N LYS A 169 -24.24 -6.48 -12.13
CA LYS A 169 -23.58 -5.95 -10.93
C LYS A 169 -22.08 -6.19 -10.95
N PHE A 170 -21.64 -7.39 -11.35
CA PHE A 170 -20.22 -7.71 -11.43
C PHE A 170 -19.53 -7.00 -12.59
N GLU A 171 -20.18 -6.81 -13.74
CA GLU A 171 -19.66 -6.01 -14.86
C GLU A 171 -19.32 -4.59 -14.39
N LYS A 172 -20.24 -3.91 -13.70
CA LYS A 172 -19.97 -2.59 -13.11
C LYS A 172 -18.81 -2.65 -12.12
N ALA A 173 -18.74 -3.67 -11.27
CA ALA A 173 -17.63 -3.82 -10.33
C ALA A 173 -16.28 -3.98 -11.06
N VAL A 174 -16.24 -4.74 -12.16
CA VAL A 174 -15.05 -4.92 -13.01
C VAL A 174 -14.71 -3.64 -13.79
N GLU A 175 -15.69 -2.84 -14.19
CA GLU A 175 -15.45 -1.53 -14.82
C GLU A 175 -14.77 -0.54 -13.85
N PHE A 176 -15.21 -0.52 -12.59
CA PHE A 176 -14.60 0.32 -11.55
C PHE A 176 -13.18 -0.14 -11.20
N GLU A 177 -12.96 -1.45 -11.07
CA GLU A 177 -11.65 -2.04 -10.78
C GLU A 177 -11.31 -3.21 -11.71
N PRO A 178 -10.73 -2.92 -12.89
CA PRO A 178 -10.41 -3.94 -13.89
C PRO A 178 -9.33 -4.93 -13.46
N CYS A 179 -8.53 -4.65 -12.43
CA CYS A 179 -7.47 -5.57 -11.99
C CYS A 179 -7.93 -6.48 -10.84
N LEU A 180 -9.10 -6.22 -10.24
CA LEU A 180 -9.58 -7.00 -9.10
C LEU A 180 -10.14 -8.35 -9.58
N VAL A 181 -9.49 -9.44 -9.20
CA VAL A 181 -9.82 -10.80 -9.65
C VAL A 181 -11.14 -11.33 -9.07
N GLY A 182 -11.53 -10.87 -7.86
CA GLY A 182 -12.72 -11.34 -7.14
C GLY A 182 -14.03 -11.15 -7.91
N PRO A 183 -14.43 -9.92 -8.25
CA PRO A 183 -15.64 -9.66 -9.04
C PRO A 183 -15.62 -10.29 -10.42
N ARG A 184 -14.43 -10.42 -11.04
CA ARG A 184 -14.29 -11.07 -12.34
C ARG A 184 -14.53 -12.58 -12.27
N ASN A 185 -14.04 -13.26 -11.22
CA ASN A 185 -14.38 -14.66 -10.95
C ASN A 185 -15.88 -14.83 -10.73
N ASP A 186 -16.49 -13.94 -9.95
CA ASP A 186 -17.93 -13.97 -9.70
C ASP A 186 -18.74 -13.74 -10.99
N LEU A 187 -18.30 -12.83 -11.86
CA LEU A 187 -18.89 -12.63 -13.18
C LEU A 187 -18.80 -13.87 -14.06
N ALA A 188 -17.65 -14.55 -14.05
CA ALA A 188 -17.45 -15.79 -14.81
C ALA A 188 -18.45 -16.87 -14.36
N ILE A 189 -18.62 -17.03 -13.04
CA ILE A 189 -19.60 -17.95 -12.44
C ILE A 189 -21.03 -17.56 -12.82
N ALA A 190 -21.38 -16.27 -12.75
CA ALA A 190 -22.71 -15.78 -13.12
C ALA A 190 -23.02 -16.04 -14.60
N CYS A 191 -22.07 -15.78 -15.50
CA CYS A 191 -22.20 -16.08 -16.93
C CYS A 191 -22.37 -17.59 -17.18
N PHE A 192 -21.66 -18.42 -16.44
CA PHE A 192 -21.78 -19.87 -16.55
C PHE A 192 -23.18 -20.36 -16.13
N LEU A 193 -23.67 -19.91 -14.96
CA LEU A 193 -24.98 -20.28 -14.45
C LEU A 193 -26.12 -19.72 -15.31
N SER A 194 -25.92 -18.59 -15.98
CA SER A 194 -26.86 -18.05 -16.98
C SER A 194 -26.81 -18.78 -18.33
N GLY A 195 -25.93 -19.78 -18.49
CA GLY A 195 -25.78 -20.58 -19.71
C GLY A 195 -24.81 -20.02 -20.76
N ASN A 196 -24.16 -18.88 -20.50
CA ASN A 196 -23.19 -18.26 -21.41
C ASN A 196 -21.77 -18.80 -21.14
N ILE A 197 -21.54 -20.04 -21.60
CA ILE A 197 -20.31 -20.81 -21.31
C ILE A 197 -19.08 -20.15 -21.92
N ASP A 198 -19.14 -19.69 -23.18
CA ASP A 198 -17.97 -19.13 -23.86
C ASP A 198 -17.47 -17.85 -23.17
N ARG A 199 -18.40 -17.01 -22.71
CA ARG A 199 -18.07 -15.82 -21.93
C ARG A 199 -17.47 -16.18 -20.57
N ALA A 200 -18.03 -17.19 -19.90
CA ALA A 200 -17.51 -17.68 -18.62
C ALA A 200 -16.06 -18.20 -18.75
N VAL A 201 -15.77 -18.99 -19.80
CA VAL A 201 -14.43 -19.49 -20.12
C VAL A 201 -13.46 -18.34 -20.36
N SER A 202 -13.85 -17.34 -21.16
CA SER A 202 -13.02 -16.16 -21.44
C SER A 202 -12.66 -15.38 -20.17
N LEU A 203 -13.67 -15.15 -19.31
CA LEU A 203 -13.48 -14.43 -18.05
C LEU A 203 -12.59 -15.20 -17.07
N ALA A 204 -12.85 -16.48 -16.83
CA ALA A 204 -12.02 -17.31 -15.95
C ALA A 204 -10.58 -17.42 -16.48
N SER A 205 -10.40 -17.59 -17.79
CA SER A 205 -9.08 -17.58 -18.42
C SER A 205 -8.34 -16.26 -18.21
N SER A 206 -9.06 -15.13 -18.20
CA SER A 206 -8.45 -13.83 -17.90
C SER A 206 -8.07 -13.69 -16.43
N VAL A 207 -8.78 -14.32 -15.49
CA VAL A 207 -8.37 -14.37 -14.08
C VAL A 207 -7.10 -15.20 -13.90
N ILE A 208 -7.01 -16.37 -14.54
CA ILE A 208 -5.81 -17.24 -14.46
C ILE A 208 -4.56 -16.55 -15.04
N LYS A 209 -4.72 -15.64 -16.00
CA LYS A 209 -3.59 -14.83 -16.50
C LYS A 209 -3.02 -13.90 -15.41
N LEU A 210 -3.90 -13.33 -14.58
CA LEU A 210 -3.55 -12.44 -13.47
C LEU A 210 -3.01 -13.21 -12.26
N ASP A 211 -3.73 -14.26 -11.89
CA ASP A 211 -3.43 -15.14 -10.77
C ASP A 211 -3.47 -16.60 -11.23
N PRO A 212 -2.32 -17.14 -11.70
CA PRO A 212 -2.23 -18.53 -12.18
C PRO A 212 -2.59 -19.57 -11.12
N ASN A 213 -2.40 -19.24 -9.84
CA ASN A 213 -2.65 -20.14 -8.72
C ASN A 213 -4.05 -20.00 -8.12
N ASN A 214 -4.94 -19.20 -8.74
CA ASN A 214 -6.29 -18.98 -8.24
C ASN A 214 -7.11 -20.27 -8.28
N LEU A 215 -7.36 -20.89 -7.12
CA LEU A 215 -8.09 -22.15 -7.04
C LEU A 215 -9.49 -22.02 -7.65
N LEU A 216 -10.22 -20.96 -7.29
CA LEU A 216 -11.58 -20.76 -7.76
C LEU A 216 -11.63 -20.65 -9.29
N ALA A 217 -10.76 -19.83 -9.90
CA ALA A 217 -10.74 -19.67 -11.35
C ALA A 217 -10.36 -20.96 -12.08
N ASN A 218 -9.34 -21.68 -11.61
CA ASN A 218 -8.91 -22.95 -12.21
C ASN A 218 -9.99 -24.04 -12.09
N SER A 219 -10.65 -24.11 -10.93
CA SER A 219 -11.71 -25.12 -10.67
C SER A 219 -12.97 -24.80 -11.45
N SER A 220 -13.38 -23.53 -11.48
CA SER A 220 -14.49 -23.06 -12.30
C SER A 220 -14.22 -23.26 -13.79
N LEU A 221 -13.01 -23.00 -14.27
CA LEU A 221 -12.67 -23.22 -15.68
C LEU A 221 -12.76 -24.70 -16.07
N ALA A 222 -12.33 -25.63 -15.20
CA ALA A 222 -12.53 -27.07 -15.42
C ALA A 222 -14.03 -27.39 -15.56
N LEU A 223 -14.85 -26.88 -14.64
CA LEU A 223 -16.30 -27.08 -14.69
C LEU A 223 -16.91 -26.49 -15.98
N PHE A 224 -16.44 -25.33 -16.43
CA PHE A 224 -16.93 -24.68 -17.66
C PHE A 224 -16.57 -25.50 -18.90
N TYR A 225 -15.35 -26.05 -18.97
CA TYR A 225 -14.94 -26.95 -20.04
C TYR A 225 -15.75 -28.25 -20.05
N ALA A 226 -16.02 -28.83 -18.88
CA ALA A 226 -16.87 -30.01 -18.77
C ALA A 226 -18.29 -29.75 -19.30
N ARG A 227 -18.91 -28.63 -18.91
CA ARG A 227 -20.24 -28.21 -19.38
C ARG A 227 -20.29 -27.93 -20.89
N GLY A 228 -19.24 -27.31 -21.41
CA GLY A 228 -19.07 -27.01 -22.83
C GLY A 228 -18.64 -28.21 -23.69
N LYS A 229 -18.43 -29.39 -23.08
CA LYS A 229 -17.92 -30.61 -23.73
C LYS A 229 -16.53 -30.44 -24.38
N TYR A 230 -15.73 -29.52 -23.85
CA TYR A 230 -14.33 -29.29 -24.25
C TYR A 230 -13.39 -30.26 -23.50
N ILE A 231 -13.48 -31.56 -23.83
CA ILE A 231 -12.89 -32.64 -23.03
C ILE A 231 -11.36 -32.56 -22.92
N GLU A 232 -10.67 -32.14 -23.98
CA GLU A 232 -9.20 -32.04 -23.96
C GLU A 232 -8.72 -30.88 -23.07
N GLN A 233 -9.40 -29.73 -23.12
CA GLN A 233 -9.14 -28.59 -22.25
C GLN A 233 -9.48 -28.92 -20.79
N TYR A 234 -10.57 -29.65 -20.57
CA TYR A 234 -10.95 -30.15 -19.25
C TYR A 234 -9.85 -31.01 -18.61
N LYS A 235 -9.32 -32.01 -19.34
CA LYS A 235 -8.23 -32.86 -18.84
C LYS A 235 -6.98 -32.06 -18.48
N LYS A 236 -6.55 -31.15 -19.37
CA LYS A 236 -5.42 -30.24 -19.10
C LYS A 236 -5.65 -29.39 -17.85
N GLN A 237 -6.89 -28.94 -17.65
CA GLN A 237 -7.24 -28.14 -16.48
C GLN A 237 -7.19 -28.95 -15.18
N LEU A 238 -7.54 -30.24 -15.20
CA LEU A 238 -7.35 -31.13 -14.05
C LEU A 238 -5.88 -31.33 -13.71
N GLU A 239 -4.99 -31.47 -14.70
CA GLU A 239 -3.55 -31.54 -14.48
C GLU A 239 -3.01 -30.27 -13.82
N ILE A 240 -3.48 -29.09 -14.26
CA ILE A 240 -3.14 -27.81 -13.63
C ILE A 240 -3.63 -27.78 -12.18
N LEU A 241 -4.87 -28.18 -11.91
CA LEU A 241 -5.44 -28.25 -10.56
C LEU A 241 -4.61 -29.15 -9.63
N ALA A 242 -4.18 -30.31 -10.12
CA ALA A 242 -3.32 -31.23 -9.36
C ALA A 242 -1.95 -30.61 -9.03
N GLY A 243 -1.44 -29.73 -9.90
CA GLY A 243 -0.17 -29.02 -9.73
C GLY A 243 -0.25 -27.69 -8.98
N LEU A 244 -1.42 -27.24 -8.53
CA LEU A 244 -1.58 -25.90 -7.94
C LEU A 244 -0.78 -25.73 -6.66
N VAL A 245 -0.10 -24.60 -6.52
CA VAL A 245 0.65 -24.25 -5.30
C VAL A 245 -0.29 -23.60 -4.28
N ILE A 246 -0.48 -24.25 -3.14
CA ILE A 246 -1.24 -23.69 -2.02
C ILE A 246 -0.34 -22.71 -1.26
N GLN A 247 -0.60 -21.42 -1.41
CA GLN A 247 0.16 -20.36 -0.73
C GLN A 247 -0.45 -19.97 0.61
N ASP A 248 -1.79 -19.88 0.66
CA ASP A 248 -2.57 -19.52 1.83
C ASP A 248 -3.71 -20.53 1.97
N GLU A 249 -3.68 -21.30 3.07
CA GLU A 249 -4.69 -22.33 3.32
C GLU A 249 -6.07 -21.74 3.60
N GLY A 250 -6.15 -20.59 4.28
CA GLY A 250 -7.42 -19.93 4.58
C GLY A 250 -8.13 -19.47 3.31
N GLN A 251 -7.38 -18.83 2.41
CA GLN A 251 -7.87 -18.43 1.09
C GLN A 251 -8.24 -19.65 0.24
N PHE A 252 -7.42 -20.70 0.29
CA PHE A 252 -7.70 -21.95 -0.41
C PHE A 252 -9.02 -22.60 0.03
N LEU A 253 -9.24 -22.73 1.34
CA LEU A 253 -10.48 -23.29 1.90
C LEU A 253 -11.69 -22.40 1.60
N TYR A 254 -11.51 -21.07 1.61
CA TYR A 254 -12.54 -20.13 1.22
C TYR A 254 -12.96 -20.30 -0.25
N ASP A 255 -11.99 -20.38 -1.15
CA ASP A 255 -12.22 -20.57 -2.59
C ASP A 255 -12.84 -21.93 -2.88
N LEU A 256 -12.42 -22.99 -2.19
CA LEU A 256 -13.04 -24.31 -2.26
C LEU A 256 -14.51 -24.27 -1.84
N LYS A 257 -14.81 -23.67 -0.68
CA LYS A 257 -16.20 -23.54 -0.20
C LYS A 257 -17.07 -22.80 -1.22
N LYS A 258 -16.51 -21.78 -1.85
CA LYS A 258 -17.20 -21.02 -2.90
C LYS A 258 -17.41 -21.85 -4.16
N PHE A 259 -16.40 -22.60 -4.59
CA PHE A 259 -16.49 -23.50 -5.75
C PHE A 259 -17.51 -24.61 -5.53
N LEU A 260 -17.55 -25.24 -4.35
CA LEU A 260 -18.55 -26.27 -4.02
C LEU A 260 -19.98 -25.74 -4.15
N LYS A 261 -20.24 -24.49 -3.73
CA LYS A 261 -21.55 -23.86 -3.96
C LYS A 261 -21.92 -23.75 -5.44
N VAL A 262 -20.94 -23.45 -6.30
CA VAL A 262 -21.16 -23.38 -7.76
C VAL A 262 -21.48 -24.76 -8.32
N ILE A 263 -20.72 -25.79 -7.93
CA ILE A 263 -20.97 -27.18 -8.33
C ILE A 263 -22.39 -27.61 -7.97
N MET A 264 -22.86 -27.30 -6.76
CA MET A 264 -24.21 -27.69 -6.31
C MET A 264 -25.32 -26.99 -7.09
N LYS A 265 -25.10 -25.74 -7.53
CA LYS A 265 -26.07 -24.98 -8.34
C LYS A 265 -26.11 -25.44 -9.79
N ASP A 266 -25.00 -25.95 -10.32
CA ASP A 266 -25.00 -26.54 -11.65
C ASP A 266 -25.61 -27.94 -11.62
N VAL A 267 -26.74 -28.12 -12.29
CA VAL A 267 -27.41 -29.43 -12.46
C VAL A 267 -27.12 -30.06 -13.81
N ASN A 268 -26.47 -29.33 -14.73
CA ASN A 268 -26.42 -29.70 -16.14
C ASN A 268 -25.09 -30.34 -16.58
N THR A 269 -24.00 -30.15 -15.83
CA THR A 269 -22.75 -30.86 -16.11
C THR A 269 -22.82 -32.28 -15.56
N ASP A 270 -22.20 -33.21 -16.29
CA ASP A 270 -22.08 -34.62 -15.92
C ASP A 270 -21.54 -34.80 -14.50
N TYR A 271 -22.17 -35.70 -13.74
CA TYR A 271 -21.85 -35.95 -12.34
C TYR A 271 -20.41 -36.47 -12.17
N ASN A 272 -19.97 -37.40 -13.01
CA ASN A 272 -18.63 -37.99 -12.90
C ASN A 272 -17.55 -36.94 -13.20
N LEU A 273 -17.80 -36.03 -14.14
CA LEU A 273 -16.89 -34.92 -14.42
C LEU A 273 -16.79 -33.93 -13.25
N LYS A 274 -17.88 -33.68 -12.51
CA LYS A 274 -17.83 -32.86 -11.28
C LYS A 274 -17.04 -33.56 -10.18
N THR A 275 -17.33 -34.83 -9.94
CA THR A 275 -16.65 -35.63 -8.91
C THR A 275 -15.15 -35.70 -9.17
N SER A 276 -14.73 -35.86 -10.43
CA SER A 276 -13.31 -35.87 -10.81
C SER A 276 -12.59 -34.56 -10.46
N ILE A 277 -13.26 -33.39 -10.60
CA ILE A 277 -12.68 -32.10 -10.17
C ILE A 277 -12.51 -32.08 -8.65
N ILE A 278 -13.52 -32.51 -7.91
CA ILE A 278 -13.49 -32.55 -6.44
C ILE A 278 -12.37 -33.46 -5.94
N GLU A 279 -12.26 -34.67 -6.49
CA GLU A 279 -11.24 -35.65 -6.11
C GLU A 279 -9.81 -35.12 -6.31
N VAL A 280 -9.56 -34.39 -7.40
CA VAL A 280 -8.25 -33.76 -7.64
C VAL A 280 -7.95 -32.70 -6.57
N ILE A 281 -8.93 -31.87 -6.22
CA ILE A 281 -8.77 -30.83 -5.21
C ILE A 281 -8.58 -31.45 -3.82
N GLU A 282 -9.36 -32.47 -3.46
CA GLU A 282 -9.25 -33.18 -2.18
C GLU A 282 -7.89 -33.85 -2.01
N ARG A 283 -7.39 -34.51 -3.07
CA ARG A 283 -6.05 -35.09 -3.08
C ARG A 283 -5.00 -34.02 -2.82
N ARG A 284 -5.15 -32.86 -3.45
CA ARG A 284 -4.21 -31.76 -3.31
C ARG A 284 -4.18 -31.19 -1.89
N ILE A 285 -5.34 -31.10 -1.23
CA ILE A 285 -5.43 -30.70 0.19
C ILE A 285 -4.73 -31.73 1.07
N LYS A 286 -4.97 -33.02 0.84
CA LYS A 286 -4.37 -34.10 1.65
C LYS A 286 -2.84 -34.11 1.53
N GLU A 287 -2.30 -33.92 0.33
CA GLU A 287 -0.86 -33.76 0.11
C GLU A 287 -0.29 -32.58 0.90
N PHE A 288 -0.98 -31.44 0.86
CA PHE A 288 -0.56 -30.25 1.59
C PHE A 288 -0.62 -30.43 3.11
N SER A 289 -1.65 -31.10 3.65
CA SER A 289 -1.76 -31.41 5.07
C SER A 289 -0.72 -32.43 5.54
N ASN A 290 -0.43 -33.47 4.75
CA ASN A 290 0.58 -34.48 5.09
C ASN A 290 1.99 -33.86 5.16
N ASN A 291 2.32 -32.95 4.25
CA ASN A 291 3.59 -32.22 4.27
C ASN A 291 3.77 -31.33 5.52
N ARG A 292 2.71 -31.06 6.30
CA ARG A 292 2.83 -30.39 7.61
C ARG A 292 3.12 -31.34 8.75
N HIS A 293 2.70 -32.60 8.66
CA HIS A 293 2.80 -33.57 9.76
C HIS A 293 4.15 -34.29 9.81
N ASP A 294 4.91 -34.32 8.71
CA ASP A 294 6.30 -34.83 8.69
C ASP A 294 7.34 -33.80 9.20
N GLY A 295 6.90 -32.60 9.62
CA GLY A 295 7.77 -31.51 10.07
C GLY A 295 8.00 -31.45 11.58
N ASN A 296 8.58 -32.49 12.19
CA ASN A 296 9.28 -32.33 13.48
C ASN A 296 10.76 -32.08 13.20
N LEU A 297 11.27 -30.95 13.72
CA LEU A 297 12.64 -30.45 13.68
C LEU A 297 13.71 -31.54 13.48
N THR A 298 14.18 -31.67 12.25
CA THR A 298 15.57 -32.02 11.98
C THR A 298 16.12 -31.00 10.99
N GLU A 299 17.23 -30.42 11.43
CA GLU A 299 18.29 -29.69 10.74
C GLU A 299 18.09 -29.32 9.27
N GLU A 300 18.44 -28.06 9.00
CA GLU A 300 18.66 -27.49 7.67
C GLU A 300 19.40 -28.47 6.75
N GLU A 301 18.66 -29.27 5.98
CA GLU A 301 19.15 -29.86 4.75
C GLU A 301 18.71 -28.99 3.57
N PRO A 302 19.61 -28.77 2.60
CA PRO A 302 19.61 -27.56 1.82
C PRO A 302 18.41 -27.52 0.88
N MET A 303 17.84 -26.32 0.74
CA MET A 303 17.09 -25.96 -0.46
C MET A 303 17.87 -26.39 -1.70
N ASN A 304 17.53 -27.53 -2.31
CA ASN A 304 17.62 -27.79 -3.74
C ASN A 304 17.19 -29.22 -4.10
N SER A 305 16.03 -29.35 -4.73
CA SER A 305 15.99 -29.63 -6.18
C SER A 305 14.56 -29.52 -6.71
N CYS A 306 14.24 -28.95 -7.86
CA CYS A 306 14.87 -27.87 -8.61
C CYS A 306 13.82 -27.38 -9.63
N ARG A 307 13.33 -26.14 -9.50
CA ARG A 307 13.40 -25.22 -10.63
C ARG A 307 14.45 -24.23 -10.19
N PHE A 308 15.64 -24.31 -10.78
CA PHE A 308 16.80 -23.47 -10.47
C PHE A 308 16.38 -22.09 -9.96
N ALA A 309 16.65 -21.76 -8.70
CA ALA A 309 16.73 -20.35 -8.32
C ALA A 309 17.81 -19.78 -9.24
N PRO A 310 17.46 -18.88 -10.18
CA PRO A 310 18.43 -18.49 -11.17
C PRO A 310 19.58 -17.78 -10.45
N VAL A 311 20.83 -18.15 -10.76
CA VAL A 311 22.01 -17.46 -10.25
C VAL A 311 21.82 -15.98 -10.53
N TRP A 312 21.79 -15.16 -9.47
CA TRP A 312 21.49 -13.74 -9.60
C TRP A 312 22.56 -13.08 -10.47
N LYS A 313 22.15 -12.58 -11.63
CA LYS A 313 23.07 -11.95 -12.59
C LYS A 313 23.28 -10.48 -12.22
N ASP A 314 24.47 -9.96 -12.49
CA ASP A 314 24.81 -8.55 -12.25
C ASP A 314 23.85 -7.59 -12.98
N GLU A 315 23.43 -7.94 -14.19
CA GLU A 315 22.45 -7.18 -14.98
C GLU A 315 21.09 -7.06 -14.26
N TRP A 316 20.69 -8.05 -13.46
CA TRP A 316 19.46 -8.00 -12.66
C TRP A 316 19.63 -7.16 -11.41
N GLY A 317 20.83 -7.19 -10.81
CA GLY A 317 21.22 -6.30 -9.73
C GLY A 317 21.09 -4.83 -10.15
N ALA A 318 21.63 -4.48 -11.32
CA ALA A 318 21.59 -3.12 -11.86
C ALA A 318 20.15 -2.60 -12.08
N VAL A 319 19.21 -3.47 -12.46
CA VAL A 319 17.79 -3.09 -12.58
C VAL A 319 17.18 -2.76 -11.21
N ILE A 320 17.47 -3.58 -10.19
CA ILE A 320 16.96 -3.37 -8.82
C ILE A 320 17.58 -2.12 -8.19
N GLU A 321 18.87 -1.90 -8.40
CA GLU A 321 19.58 -0.71 -7.93
C GLU A 321 19.05 0.56 -8.60
N CYS A 322 18.82 0.51 -9.92
CA CYS A 322 18.17 1.60 -10.63
C CYS A 322 16.79 1.92 -10.02
N ALA A 323 15.97 0.91 -9.73
CA ALA A 323 14.68 1.14 -9.07
C ALA A 323 14.80 1.72 -7.65
N GLU A 324 15.83 1.32 -6.88
CA GLU A 324 16.08 1.88 -5.54
C GLU A 324 16.47 3.36 -5.59
N ASN A 325 17.28 3.77 -6.57
CA ASN A 325 17.65 5.18 -6.73
C ASN A 325 16.46 6.09 -6.99
N TYR A 326 15.39 5.51 -7.55
CA TYR A 326 14.14 6.19 -7.84
C TYR A 326 13.05 5.89 -6.78
N ARG A 327 13.38 5.30 -5.64
CA ARG A 327 12.42 4.89 -4.63
C ARG A 327 11.60 6.05 -4.07
N GLU A 328 10.28 5.85 -3.98
CA GLU A 328 9.39 6.81 -3.32
C GLU A 328 9.35 6.59 -1.80
N PRO A 329 9.24 7.66 -0.99
CA PRO A 329 9.14 7.56 0.47
C PRO A 329 7.95 6.74 0.97
N VAL A 330 6.89 6.63 0.17
CA VAL A 330 5.68 5.86 0.50
C VAL A 330 5.90 4.34 0.43
N TYR A 331 7.03 3.87 -0.11
CA TYR A 331 7.30 2.45 -0.28
C TYR A 331 7.82 1.80 1.02
N LYS A 332 7.27 0.62 1.35
CA LYS A 332 7.62 -0.18 2.53
C LYS A 332 9.13 -0.48 2.59
N SER A 333 9.64 -0.72 3.79
CA SER A 333 11.03 -1.15 4.00
C SER A 333 11.40 -2.43 3.23
N SER A 334 10.43 -3.28 2.89
CA SER A 334 10.60 -4.50 2.10
C SER A 334 10.72 -4.28 0.59
N TYR A 335 10.63 -3.05 0.08
CA TYR A 335 10.55 -2.72 -1.35
C TYR A 335 11.53 -3.52 -2.22
N ILE A 336 12.82 -3.48 -1.88
CA ILE A 336 13.87 -4.19 -2.64
C ILE A 336 13.66 -5.70 -2.67
N ASN A 337 13.28 -6.29 -1.54
CA ASN A 337 13.00 -7.72 -1.47
C ASN A 337 11.75 -8.08 -2.28
N ASP A 338 10.75 -7.19 -2.33
CA ASP A 338 9.54 -7.38 -3.12
C ASP A 338 9.82 -7.26 -4.62
N LEU A 339 10.67 -6.32 -5.05
CA LEU A 339 11.14 -6.23 -6.44
C LEU A 339 11.90 -7.50 -6.86
N LYS A 340 12.81 -8.00 -6.01
CA LYS A 340 13.53 -9.26 -6.26
C LYS A 340 12.57 -10.43 -6.41
N LYS A 341 11.54 -10.54 -5.55
CA LYS A 341 10.49 -11.58 -5.67
C LYS A 341 9.67 -11.42 -6.95
N ILE A 342 9.30 -10.20 -7.33
CA ILE A 342 8.60 -9.92 -8.60
C ILE A 342 9.46 -10.40 -9.77
N TRP A 343 10.75 -10.08 -9.77
CA TRP A 343 11.69 -10.45 -10.82
C TRP A 343 11.88 -11.96 -10.91
N ILE A 344 12.12 -12.65 -9.79
CA ILE A 344 12.28 -14.12 -9.75
C ILE A 344 11.00 -14.80 -10.23
N ASN A 345 9.82 -14.34 -9.78
CA ASN A 345 8.55 -14.87 -10.24
C ASN A 345 8.33 -14.66 -11.74
N PHE A 346 8.84 -13.56 -12.30
CA PHE A 346 8.82 -13.32 -13.73
C PHE A 346 9.73 -14.30 -14.48
N ILE A 347 10.98 -14.47 -14.05
CA ILE A 347 11.93 -15.41 -14.68
C ILE A 347 11.43 -16.86 -14.61
N ASN A 348 10.86 -17.28 -13.48
CA ASN A 348 10.34 -18.64 -13.29
C ASN A 348 9.14 -18.99 -14.19
N ARG A 349 8.50 -17.99 -14.82
CA ARG A 349 7.41 -18.16 -15.79
C ARG A 349 7.90 -18.32 -17.23
N LEU A 350 9.18 -18.05 -17.50
CA LEU A 350 9.77 -18.10 -18.83
C LEU A 350 10.55 -19.40 -19.02
N SER A 351 10.50 -19.97 -20.23
CA SER A 351 11.33 -21.13 -20.58
C SER A 351 12.81 -20.72 -20.73
N PRO A 352 13.78 -21.62 -20.48
CA PRO A 352 15.19 -21.34 -20.76
C PRO A 352 15.38 -20.94 -22.23
N GLY A 353 15.72 -19.67 -22.49
CA GLY A 353 15.82 -19.08 -23.82
C GLY A 353 14.82 -17.95 -24.11
N GLU A 354 13.75 -17.83 -23.32
CA GLU A 354 12.76 -16.74 -23.41
C GLU A 354 13.09 -15.55 -22.50
N ILE A 355 14.17 -15.64 -21.70
CA ILE A 355 14.61 -14.56 -20.81
C ILE A 355 15.01 -13.35 -21.66
N PRO A 356 14.28 -12.23 -21.58
CA PRO A 356 14.55 -11.10 -22.44
C PRO A 356 15.87 -10.43 -22.04
N ARG A 357 16.68 -10.11 -23.06
CA ARG A 357 17.90 -9.32 -22.89
C ARG A 357 17.56 -7.91 -22.38
N ILE A 358 18.28 -7.45 -21.36
CA ILE A 358 18.13 -6.12 -20.78
C ILE A 358 18.90 -5.13 -21.66
N ALA A 359 18.19 -4.43 -22.55
CA ALA A 359 18.80 -3.41 -23.41
C ALA A 359 18.97 -2.05 -22.69
N LYS A 360 18.06 -1.73 -21.76
CA LYS A 360 18.08 -0.55 -20.89
C LYS A 360 17.56 -0.94 -19.52
N VAL A 361 18.30 -0.62 -18.47
CA VAL A 361 17.97 -1.01 -17.08
C VAL A 361 16.75 -0.22 -16.58
N GLU A 362 16.63 1.03 -16.99
CA GLU A 362 15.59 1.99 -16.61
C GLU A 362 14.20 1.52 -17.06
N VAL A 363 14.12 0.87 -18.23
CA VAL A 363 12.86 0.32 -18.74
C VAL A 363 12.36 -0.81 -17.83
N TRP A 364 13.26 -1.69 -17.39
CA TRP A 364 12.88 -2.82 -16.52
C TRP A 364 12.66 -2.38 -15.07
N ALA A 365 13.38 -1.37 -14.60
CA ALA A 365 13.17 -0.76 -13.29
C ALA A 365 11.78 -0.11 -13.20
N ALA A 366 11.40 0.68 -14.22
CA ALA A 366 10.06 1.26 -14.33
C ALA A 366 8.96 0.19 -14.38
N VAL A 367 9.17 -0.90 -15.10
CA VAL A 367 8.24 -2.04 -15.16
C VAL A 367 8.09 -2.71 -13.80
N LEU A 368 9.20 -2.97 -13.10
CA LEU A 368 9.19 -3.59 -11.78
C LEU A 368 8.51 -2.69 -10.73
N GLU A 369 8.81 -1.39 -10.73
CA GLU A 369 8.15 -0.42 -9.87
C GLU A 369 6.64 -0.36 -10.14
N TYR A 370 6.23 -0.36 -11.42
CA TYR A 370 4.81 -0.42 -11.79
C TYR A 370 4.13 -1.65 -11.20
N VAL A 371 4.72 -2.85 -11.37
CA VAL A 371 4.18 -4.10 -10.82
C VAL A 371 4.13 -4.07 -9.30
N TYR A 372 5.15 -3.53 -8.63
CA TYR A 372 5.18 -3.37 -7.18
C TYR A 372 4.06 -2.45 -6.69
N CYS A 373 3.87 -1.30 -7.35
CA CYS A 373 2.80 -0.37 -7.06
C CYS A 373 1.43 -1.03 -7.23
N CYS A 374 1.21 -1.76 -8.34
CA CYS A 374 -0.01 -2.53 -8.55
C CYS A 374 -0.27 -3.54 -7.41
N ARG A 375 0.75 -4.30 -6.98
CA ARG A 375 0.61 -5.29 -5.90
C ARG A 375 0.35 -4.70 -4.52
N ASN A 376 0.84 -3.49 -4.27
CA ASN A 376 0.68 -2.79 -3.00
C ASN A 376 -0.45 -1.74 -3.02
N LEU A 377 -1.31 -1.76 -4.06
CA LEU A 377 -2.45 -0.85 -4.22
C LEU A 377 -2.03 0.64 -4.26
N ILE A 378 -0.82 0.93 -4.75
CA ILE A 378 -0.30 2.28 -4.96
C ILE A 378 -0.62 2.71 -6.39
N ARG A 379 -1.35 3.82 -6.57
CA ARG A 379 -1.66 4.35 -7.89
C ARG A 379 -0.43 4.98 -8.53
N VAL A 380 -0.07 4.46 -9.69
CA VAL A 380 0.96 5.07 -10.54
C VAL A 380 0.57 4.86 -12.00
N SER A 381 0.74 5.87 -12.84
CA SER A 381 0.48 5.76 -14.28
C SER A 381 1.76 5.37 -15.02
N ILE A 382 1.63 4.60 -16.11
CA ILE A 382 2.77 4.26 -16.97
C ILE A 382 3.43 5.54 -17.51
N LYS A 383 2.64 6.59 -17.76
CA LYS A 383 3.15 7.90 -18.19
C LYS A 383 4.06 8.54 -17.13
N LYS A 384 3.64 8.55 -15.86
CA LYS A 384 4.43 9.08 -14.75
C LYS A 384 5.75 8.32 -14.59
N LEU A 385 5.73 6.99 -14.71
CA LEU A 385 6.95 6.19 -14.66
C LEU A 385 7.84 6.37 -15.88
N ALA A 386 7.27 6.55 -17.06
CA ALA A 386 8.02 6.85 -18.29
C ALA A 386 8.80 8.16 -18.15
N GLU A 387 8.18 9.20 -17.60
CA GLU A 387 8.84 10.49 -17.30
C GLU A 387 9.91 10.33 -16.22
N LYS A 388 9.58 9.64 -15.11
CA LYS A 388 10.49 9.41 -13.98
C LYS A 388 11.78 8.70 -14.37
N TYR A 389 11.67 7.67 -15.20
CA TYR A 389 12.80 6.84 -15.64
C TYR A 389 13.40 7.31 -16.98
N ASN A 390 12.90 8.41 -17.55
CA ASN A 390 13.31 8.93 -18.86
C ASN A 390 13.28 7.87 -19.99
N VAL A 391 12.17 7.15 -20.08
CA VAL A 391 11.92 6.10 -21.08
C VAL A 391 10.59 6.31 -21.79
N SER A 392 10.36 5.64 -22.93
CA SER A 392 9.08 5.76 -23.63
C SER A 392 7.99 4.90 -22.97
N VAL A 393 6.75 5.41 -22.94
CA VAL A 393 5.55 4.65 -22.50
C VAL A 393 5.42 3.35 -23.29
N SER A 394 5.71 3.37 -24.60
CA SER A 394 5.67 2.18 -25.46
C SER A 394 6.65 1.09 -25.01
N SER A 395 7.83 1.46 -24.51
CA SER A 395 8.84 0.53 -24.01
C SER A 395 8.37 -0.17 -22.74
N ILE A 396 7.82 0.59 -21.78
CA ILE A 396 7.24 0.02 -20.55
C ILE A 396 6.05 -0.88 -20.88
N SER A 397 5.08 -0.38 -21.64
CA SER A 397 3.87 -1.13 -22.01
C SER A 397 4.19 -2.41 -22.77
N SER A 398 5.20 -2.41 -23.65
CA SER A 398 5.62 -3.62 -24.35
C SER A 398 6.20 -4.67 -23.41
N LYS A 399 6.91 -4.26 -22.34
CA LYS A 399 7.50 -5.19 -21.36
C LYS A 399 6.51 -5.64 -20.29
N LEU A 400 5.54 -4.80 -19.93
CA LEU A 400 4.44 -5.19 -19.02
C LEU A 400 3.60 -6.36 -19.57
N LYS A 401 3.53 -6.54 -20.90
CA LYS A 401 2.90 -7.72 -21.53
C LYS A 401 3.47 -9.04 -21.01
N TYR A 402 4.73 -9.08 -20.61
CA TYR A 402 5.35 -10.28 -20.04
C TYR A 402 4.92 -10.55 -18.60
N PHE A 403 4.56 -9.51 -17.85
CA PHE A 403 4.09 -9.65 -16.47
C PHE A 403 2.61 -10.01 -16.38
N LYS A 404 1.85 -9.87 -17.50
CA LYS A 404 0.41 -10.14 -17.60
C LYS A 404 -0.35 -9.64 -16.35
N LEU A 405 -0.11 -8.36 -16.04
CA LEU A 405 -0.73 -7.61 -14.96
C LEU A 405 -2.24 -7.44 -15.11
#